data_AF-A0A2D4G706-F1
#
_entry.id   AF-A0A2D4G706-F1
#
_cell.length_a   1.000
_cell.length_b   1.000
_cell.length_c   1.000
_cell.angle_alpha   90.00
_cell.angle_beta   90.00
_cell.angle_gamma   90.00
#
_symmetry.space_group_name_H-M   'P 1'
#
loop_
_entity.id
_entity.type
_entity.pdbx_description
1 polymer ?
#
loop_
_entity_poly.entity_id
_entity_poly.type
_entity_poly.pdbx_seq_one_letter_code
_entity_poly.pdbx_strand_id
1 'polypeptide(L)'
;MAALIPEEQLQADRLSPEPERGEQLQQLENEEGAVALVEAGSGKLQIAALGKKRKEAASIPKGKPKSGRVWKDPSKKRFSHMIQDKPLHTSWQHKMKIRQGKKLIKDFAQELKEQKQKEREEKKQRRRDNLKRRLENERKAEVVQVIRNPLKLKRAKKKHLRRIEKRDTLALLQNSQAQLKAAKQ
;
A
#
# COMPACT_ATOMS: atom_id res chain seq x y z
N MET A 1 16.31 -53.57 -4.46
CA MET A 1 14.91 -53.85 -4.09
C MET A 1 14.47 -52.81 -3.08
N ALA A 2 13.87 -51.72 -3.56
CA ALA A 2 13.44 -50.60 -2.72
C ALA A 2 12.04 -50.91 -2.18
N ALA A 3 11.89 -50.93 -0.86
CA ALA A 3 10.62 -51.18 -0.19
C ALA A 3 9.71 -49.95 -0.34
N LEU A 4 8.56 -50.14 -0.98
CA LEU A 4 7.44 -49.20 -1.03
C LEU A 4 6.85 -49.07 0.39
N ILE A 5 6.76 -47.84 0.89
CA ILE A 5 6.01 -47.49 2.10
C ILE A 5 4.59 -47.10 1.64
N PRO A 6 3.51 -47.73 2.14
CA PRO A 6 2.14 -47.43 1.69
C PRO A 6 1.62 -46.06 2.15
N GLU A 7 1.13 -45.26 1.20
CA GLU A 7 0.48 -43.94 1.36
C GLU A 7 -0.96 -44.02 1.92
N GLU A 8 -1.19 -44.78 3.00
CA GLU A 8 -2.55 -45.03 3.50
C GLU A 8 -2.81 -44.63 4.97
N GLN A 9 -2.05 -43.66 5.50
CA GLN A 9 -2.20 -43.22 6.90
C GLN A 9 -2.27 -41.69 7.10
N LEU A 10 -2.52 -40.89 6.05
CA LEU A 10 -2.65 -39.41 6.19
C LEU A 10 -4.01 -38.83 5.77
N GLN A 11 -5.03 -39.67 5.60
CA GLN A 11 -6.38 -39.22 5.22
C GLN A 11 -7.41 -39.25 6.38
N ALA A 12 -7.01 -39.62 7.60
CA ALA A 12 -7.94 -39.73 8.73
C ALA A 12 -7.97 -38.53 9.71
N ASP A 13 -7.20 -37.46 9.47
CA ASP A 13 -7.14 -36.28 10.37
C ASP A 13 -7.76 -34.99 9.79
N ARG A 14 -8.64 -35.09 8.79
CA ARG A 14 -9.30 -33.90 8.18
C ARG A 14 -10.82 -33.85 8.28
N LEU A 15 -11.42 -34.58 9.21
CA LEU A 15 -12.85 -34.45 9.52
C LEU A 15 -13.06 -34.48 11.04
N SER A 16 -12.56 -33.45 11.73
CA SER A 16 -13.13 -33.03 13.01
C SER A 16 -13.99 -31.78 12.78
N PRO A 17 -15.28 -31.78 13.16
CA PRO A 17 -16.11 -30.59 13.15
C PRO A 17 -15.68 -29.68 14.31
N GLU A 18 -15.14 -28.51 14.01
CA GLU A 18 -14.85 -27.47 15.00
C GLU A 18 -16.16 -27.03 15.68
N PRO A 19 -16.26 -27.15 17.02
CA PRO A 19 -17.40 -26.64 17.75
C PRO A 19 -17.37 -25.11 17.82
N GLU A 20 -18.54 -24.55 17.59
CA GLU A 20 -18.97 -23.16 17.74
C GLU A 20 -18.11 -22.28 18.67
N ARG A 21 -17.20 -21.50 18.07
CA ARG A 21 -16.71 -20.24 18.67
C ARG A 21 -17.61 -19.07 18.26
N GLY A 22 -18.92 -19.31 18.38
CA GLY A 22 -19.97 -18.32 18.14
C GLY A 22 -20.55 -17.74 19.42
N GLU A 23 -20.04 -18.07 20.60
CA GLU A 23 -20.66 -17.69 21.89
C GLU A 23 -19.62 -17.38 22.98
N GLN A 24 -18.65 -16.50 22.70
CA GLN A 24 -17.85 -15.84 23.74
C GLN A 24 -17.62 -14.37 23.41
N LEU A 25 -18.68 -13.67 23.01
CA LEU A 25 -18.71 -12.20 22.94
C LEU A 25 -20.12 -11.68 23.32
N GLN A 26 -20.72 -12.24 24.37
CA GLN A 26 -22.02 -11.77 24.89
C GLN A 26 -22.13 -11.83 26.44
N GLN A 27 -21.02 -12.05 27.13
CA GLN A 27 -20.96 -11.90 28.58
C GLN A 27 -19.89 -10.83 28.85
N LEU A 28 -20.25 -9.79 29.60
CA LEU A 28 -19.52 -8.53 29.87
C LEU A 28 -19.90 -7.29 29.02
N GLU A 29 -21.14 -7.16 28.54
CA GLU A 29 -21.65 -5.85 28.04
C GLU A 29 -22.93 -5.35 28.75
N ASN A 30 -23.38 -5.98 29.84
CA ASN A 30 -24.68 -5.63 30.43
C ASN A 30 -24.70 -5.36 31.94
N GLU A 31 -23.64 -4.84 32.55
CA GLU A 31 -23.65 -4.10 33.82
C GLU A 31 -22.41 -3.17 33.74
N GLU A 32 -22.47 -1.86 33.55
CA GLU A 32 -23.12 -0.83 34.33
C GLU A 32 -23.44 0.39 33.44
N GLY A 33 -24.59 1.02 33.69
CA GLY A 33 -24.96 2.27 33.07
C GLY A 33 -24.18 3.48 33.60
N ALA A 34 -24.05 4.46 32.72
CA ALA A 34 -23.94 5.90 32.97
C ALA A 34 -22.63 6.43 33.59
N VAL A 35 -21.72 6.92 32.73
CA VAL A 35 -20.95 8.14 33.01
C VAL A 35 -20.56 8.89 31.73
N ALA A 36 -21.06 10.13 31.68
CA ALA A 36 -20.76 11.30 30.87
C ALA A 36 -19.63 11.30 29.81
N LEU A 37 -20.01 11.79 28.63
CA LEU A 37 -19.19 12.45 27.62
C LEU A 37 -18.36 13.60 28.26
N VAL A 38 -17.03 13.46 28.29
CA VAL A 38 -16.09 14.59 28.45
C VAL A 38 -14.86 14.35 27.55
N GLU A 39 -14.50 15.38 26.78
CA GLU A 39 -13.39 15.43 25.81
C GLU A 39 -12.04 14.93 26.36
N ALA A 40 -11.39 14.03 25.62
CA ALA A 40 -10.03 13.58 25.91
C ALA A 40 -9.00 14.53 25.26
N GLY A 41 -8.64 15.57 25.99
CA GLY A 41 -7.48 16.41 25.67
C GLY A 41 -6.16 15.65 25.79
N SER A 42 -5.31 15.78 24.76
CA SER A 42 -3.84 15.86 24.84
C SER A 42 -3.20 15.24 26.10
N GLY A 43 -2.99 13.91 26.09
CA GLY A 43 -2.23 13.19 27.12
C GLY A 43 -0.73 13.53 27.08
N LYS A 44 -0.35 14.64 27.72
CA LYS A 44 1.04 14.96 28.05
C LYS A 44 1.40 14.15 29.29
N LEU A 45 2.24 13.12 29.14
CA LEU A 45 2.81 12.38 30.28
C LEU A 45 3.61 13.36 31.15
N GLN A 46 2.98 13.86 32.22
CA GLN A 46 3.64 14.64 33.25
C GLN A 46 4.34 13.65 34.20
N ILE A 47 5.64 13.44 34.00
CA ILE A 47 6.48 12.94 35.09
C ILE A 47 6.59 14.10 36.09
N ALA A 48 5.68 14.14 37.05
CA ALA A 48 5.74 15.06 38.17
C ALA A 48 6.86 14.62 39.11
N ALA A 49 8.08 15.04 38.81
CA ALA A 49 9.12 15.04 39.82
C ALA A 49 8.68 16.00 40.95
N LEU A 50 8.51 15.48 42.17
CA LEU A 50 8.40 16.27 43.39
C LEU A 50 9.70 17.07 43.60
N GLY A 51 9.86 18.14 42.84
CA GLY A 51 10.79 19.21 43.17
C GLY A 51 10.18 19.98 44.33
N LYS A 52 10.74 19.82 45.54
CA LYS A 52 10.47 20.70 46.69
C LYS A 52 10.47 22.15 46.20
N LYS A 53 9.30 22.79 46.11
CA LYS A 53 9.21 24.24 45.89
C LYS A 53 9.90 24.88 47.09
N ARG A 54 11.14 25.31 46.89
CA ARG A 54 11.81 26.19 47.84
C ARG A 54 10.88 27.40 47.98
N LYS A 55 10.33 27.59 49.17
CA LYS A 55 9.61 28.81 49.52
C LYS A 55 10.49 29.97 49.08
N GLU A 56 10.02 30.78 48.14
CA GLU A 56 10.68 32.04 47.83
C GLU A 56 10.63 32.84 49.13
N ALA A 57 11.78 32.98 49.78
CA ALA A 57 11.90 33.81 50.97
C ALA A 57 11.39 35.19 50.57
N ALA A 58 10.43 35.72 51.33
CA ALA A 58 9.86 37.04 51.12
C ALA A 58 10.98 38.03 50.79
N SER A 59 10.85 38.71 49.65
CA SER A 59 11.85 39.66 49.17
C SER A 59 12.00 40.79 50.18
N ILE A 60 12.98 40.67 51.08
CA ILE A 60 13.32 41.72 52.04
C ILE A 60 13.63 42.97 51.21
N PRO A 61 12.88 44.08 51.37
CA PRO A 61 13.13 45.30 50.62
C PRO A 61 14.51 45.82 51.00
N LYS A 62 15.41 45.88 50.01
CA LYS A 62 16.76 46.41 50.21
C LYS A 62 16.72 47.93 50.17
N GLY A 63 17.31 48.58 51.18
CA GLY A 63 17.47 50.02 51.22
C GLY A 63 18.35 50.55 50.08
N LYS A 64 18.15 51.81 49.69
CA LYS A 64 19.02 52.49 48.73
C LYS A 64 20.34 52.88 49.41
N PRO A 65 21.52 52.64 48.80
CA PRO A 65 22.78 53.09 49.36
C PRO A 65 22.84 54.62 49.40
N LYS A 66 23.57 55.17 50.38
CA LYS A 66 23.67 56.63 50.63
C LYS A 66 24.17 57.42 49.41
N SER A 67 24.95 56.80 48.52
CA SER A 67 25.48 57.42 47.30
C SER A 67 24.53 57.34 46.08
N GLY A 68 23.38 56.66 46.19
CA GLY A 68 22.42 56.48 45.10
C GLY A 68 22.87 55.55 43.97
N ARG A 69 24.17 55.20 43.89
CA ARG A 69 24.72 54.29 42.88
C ARG A 69 24.86 52.87 43.45
N VAL A 70 24.13 51.93 42.85
CA VAL A 70 24.21 50.51 43.18
C VAL A 70 25.24 49.86 42.25
N TRP A 71 26.27 49.23 42.82
CA TRP A 71 27.38 48.68 42.01
C TRP A 71 27.07 47.31 41.37
N LYS A 72 26.03 46.61 41.83
CA LYS A 72 25.53 45.35 41.25
C LYS A 72 24.00 45.36 41.21
N ASP A 73 23.44 45.17 40.02
CA ASP A 73 21.99 45.09 39.85
C ASP A 73 21.42 43.80 40.47
N PRO A 74 20.56 43.89 41.50
CA PRO A 74 19.98 42.70 42.13
C PRO A 74 18.99 41.96 41.23
N SER A 75 18.49 42.62 40.17
CA SER A 75 17.52 42.07 39.20
C SER A 75 18.16 41.13 38.18
N LYS A 76 19.48 41.23 37.95
CA LYS A 76 20.15 40.42 36.94
C LYS A 76 20.37 39.00 37.47
N LYS A 77 19.80 38.00 36.79
CA LYS A 77 19.97 36.59 37.19
C LYS A 77 21.45 36.20 37.09
N ARG A 78 21.89 35.36 38.04
CA ARG A 78 23.27 34.86 38.07
C ARG A 78 23.49 33.91 36.89
N PHE A 79 24.73 33.84 36.38
CA PHE A 79 25.11 32.88 35.33
C PHE A 79 24.82 31.43 35.73
N SER A 80 24.83 31.10 37.03
CA SER A 80 24.43 29.78 37.55
C SER A 80 22.94 29.44 37.38
N HIS A 81 22.09 30.42 37.06
CA HIS A 81 20.68 30.18 36.68
C HIS A 81 20.55 29.84 35.18
N MET A 82 21.63 29.87 34.41
CA MET A 82 21.64 29.39 33.04
C MET A 82 21.50 27.88 33.05
N ILE A 83 20.34 27.39 32.61
CA ILE A 83 20.12 25.96 32.42
C ILE A 83 20.99 25.54 31.23
N GLN A 84 22.03 24.77 31.51
CA GLN A 84 22.83 24.15 30.47
C GLN A 84 22.06 22.92 29.97
N ASP A 85 21.46 23.05 28.79
CA ASP A 85 20.82 21.90 28.14
C ASP A 85 21.87 20.83 27.87
N LYS A 86 21.53 19.56 28.17
CA LYS A 86 22.37 18.43 27.78
C LYS A 86 22.54 18.48 26.26
N PRO A 87 23.77 18.40 25.74
CA PRO A 87 23.98 18.46 24.30
C PRO A 87 23.17 17.35 23.64
N LEU A 88 22.46 17.70 22.56
CA LEU A 88 21.56 16.83 21.80
C LEU A 88 22.35 15.78 20.99
N HIS A 89 23.32 15.13 21.61
CA HIS A 89 24.18 14.13 21.00
C HIS A 89 23.65 12.75 21.30
N THR A 90 22.94 12.18 20.32
CA THR A 90 22.58 10.76 20.34
C THR A 90 23.82 9.90 20.12
N SER A 91 23.95 8.80 20.85
CA SER A 91 25.02 7.82 20.68
C SER A 91 25.02 7.21 19.26
N TRP A 92 26.17 6.69 18.82
CA TRP A 92 26.31 6.04 17.52
C TRP A 92 25.34 4.87 17.34
N GLN A 93 25.16 4.05 18.38
CA GLN A 93 24.20 2.94 18.38
C GLN A 93 22.77 3.41 18.12
N HIS A 94 22.37 4.53 18.73
CA HIS A 94 21.05 5.11 18.50
C HIS A 94 20.88 5.61 17.06
N LYS A 95 21.92 6.24 16.48
CA LYS A 95 21.94 6.62 15.06
C LYS A 95 21.82 5.41 14.13
N MET A 96 22.48 4.30 14.46
CA MET A 96 22.37 3.05 13.69
C MET A 96 20.96 2.46 13.76
N LYS A 97 20.35 2.41 14.94
CA LYS A 97 18.98 1.91 15.11
C LYS A 97 17.97 2.74 14.31
N ILE A 98 18.11 4.07 14.31
CA ILE A 98 17.28 4.96 13.49
C ILE A 98 17.50 4.70 11.99
N ARG A 99 18.75 4.51 11.56
CA ARG A 99 19.07 4.23 10.15
C ARG A 99 18.47 2.90 9.70
N GLN A 100 18.58 1.85 10.52
CA GLN A 100 17.98 0.55 10.28
C GLN A 100 16.45 0.65 10.21
N GLY A 101 15.81 1.33 11.16
CA GLY A 101 14.36 1.54 11.14
C GLY A 101 13.90 2.30 9.89
N LYS A 102 14.62 3.35 9.49
CA LYS A 102 14.35 4.08 8.24
C LYS A 102 14.50 3.21 7.00
N LYS A 103 15.45 2.26 6.99
CA LYS A 103 15.62 1.32 5.89
C LYS A 103 14.41 0.39 5.77
N LEU A 104 14.02 -0.25 6.87
CA LEU A 104 12.86 -1.16 6.90
C LEU A 104 11.56 -0.47 6.45
N ILE A 105 11.32 0.76 6.91
CA ILE A 105 10.13 1.54 6.50
C ILE A 105 10.15 1.84 5.00
N LYS A 106 11.32 2.15 4.43
CA LYS A 106 11.46 2.42 2.99
C LYS A 106 11.23 1.16 2.17
N ASP A 107 11.83 0.05 2.59
CA ASP A 107 11.71 -1.24 1.91
C ASP A 107 10.23 -1.67 1.89
N PHE A 108 9.54 -1.59 3.04
CA PHE A 108 8.10 -1.86 3.12
C PHE A 108 7.25 -0.92 2.26
N ALA A 109 7.58 0.38 2.23
CA ALA A 109 6.88 1.34 1.37
C ALA A 109 7.11 1.07 -0.13
N GLN A 110 8.27 0.52 -0.50
CA GLN A 110 8.55 0.08 -1.87
C GLN A 110 7.73 -1.16 -2.22
N GLU A 111 7.70 -2.17 -1.35
CA GLU A 111 6.90 -3.39 -1.53
C GLU A 111 5.42 -3.07 -1.78
N LEU A 112 4.82 -2.17 -1.00
CA LEU A 112 3.42 -1.74 -1.20
C LEU A 112 3.20 -1.07 -2.56
N LYS A 113 4.17 -0.27 -3.03
CA LYS A 113 4.08 0.37 -4.35
C LYS A 113 4.20 -0.64 -5.47
N GLU A 114 5.13 -1.58 -5.35
CA GLU A 114 5.33 -2.64 -6.33
C GLU A 114 4.12 -3.56 -6.43
N GLN A 115 3.53 -3.97 -5.31
CA GLN A 115 2.29 -4.76 -5.30
C GLN A 115 1.17 -4.04 -6.05
N LYS A 116 0.95 -2.75 -5.74
CA LYS A 116 -0.05 -1.92 -6.41
C LYS A 116 0.24 -1.74 -7.91
N GLN A 117 1.51 -1.67 -8.30
CA GLN A 117 1.90 -1.59 -9.71
C GLN A 117 1.64 -2.92 -10.43
N LYS A 118 2.05 -4.05 -9.84
CA LYS A 118 1.80 -5.40 -10.37
C LYS A 118 0.31 -5.65 -10.60
N GLU A 119 -0.54 -5.32 -9.64
CA GLU A 119 -2.00 -5.45 -9.79
C GLU A 119 -2.57 -4.59 -10.94
N ARG A 120 -2.07 -3.36 -11.09
CA ARG A 120 -2.50 -2.46 -12.17
C ARG A 120 -2.04 -2.97 -13.52
N GLU A 121 -0.81 -3.45 -13.62
CA GLU A 121 -0.26 -4.04 -14.84
C GLU A 121 -1.01 -5.29 -15.22
N GLU A 122 -1.31 -6.17 -14.28
CA GLU A 122 -2.09 -7.37 -14.52
C GLU A 122 -3.50 -7.02 -15.03
N LYS A 123 -4.19 -6.06 -14.40
CA LYS A 123 -5.49 -5.55 -14.89
C LYS A 123 -5.39 -4.97 -16.30
N LYS A 124 -4.30 -4.25 -16.62
CA LYS A 124 -4.04 -3.74 -17.97
C LYS A 124 -3.81 -4.86 -18.96
N GLN A 125 -3.02 -5.88 -18.61
CA GLN A 125 -2.78 -7.05 -19.47
C GLN A 125 -4.07 -7.83 -19.71
N ARG A 126 -4.84 -8.13 -18.67
CA ARG A 126 -6.16 -8.77 -18.79
C ARG A 126 -7.08 -7.99 -19.73
N ARG A 127 -7.13 -6.66 -19.63
CA ARG A 127 -7.92 -5.81 -20.55
C ARG A 127 -7.40 -5.88 -21.98
N ARG A 128 -6.09 -5.82 -22.19
CA ARG A 128 -5.46 -5.94 -23.51
C ARG A 128 -5.77 -7.30 -24.15
N ASP A 129 -5.68 -8.37 -23.37
CA ASP A 129 -5.93 -9.73 -23.86
C ASP A 129 -7.41 -9.94 -24.16
N ASN A 130 -8.30 -9.43 -23.32
CA ASN A 130 -9.74 -9.44 -23.60
C ASN A 130 -10.09 -8.64 -24.86
N LEU A 131 -9.45 -7.48 -25.07
CA LEU A 131 -9.65 -6.68 -26.27
C LEU A 131 -9.15 -7.42 -27.51
N LYS A 132 -7.95 -8.02 -27.45
CA LYS A 132 -7.41 -8.86 -28.53
C LYS A 132 -8.36 -10.03 -28.85
N ARG A 133 -8.83 -10.75 -27.83
CA ARG A 133 -9.80 -11.83 -27.99
C ARG A 133 -11.10 -11.35 -28.63
N ARG A 134 -11.62 -10.18 -28.24
CA ARG A 134 -12.80 -9.58 -28.89
C ARG A 134 -12.56 -9.29 -30.36
N LEU A 135 -11.46 -8.62 -30.69
CA LEU A 135 -11.10 -8.30 -32.07
C LEU A 135 -10.91 -9.57 -32.93
N GLU A 136 -10.30 -10.60 -32.37
CA GLU A 136 -10.16 -11.90 -33.04
C GLU A 136 -11.50 -12.63 -33.18
N ASN A 137 -12.35 -12.58 -32.16
CA ASN A 137 -13.68 -13.18 -32.20
C ASN A 137 -14.59 -12.44 -33.18
N GLU A 138 -14.52 -11.11 -33.27
CA GLU A 138 -15.24 -10.32 -34.28
C GLU A 138 -14.78 -10.72 -35.69
N ARG A 139 -13.46 -10.83 -35.91
CA ARG A 139 -12.89 -11.31 -37.18
C ARG A 139 -13.29 -12.75 -37.51
N LYS A 140 -13.40 -13.64 -36.51
CA LYS A 140 -13.79 -15.05 -36.68
C LYS A 140 -15.30 -15.22 -36.84
N ALA A 141 -16.10 -14.41 -36.15
CA ALA A 141 -17.56 -14.39 -36.22
C ALA A 141 -18.04 -13.79 -37.54
N GLU A 142 -17.22 -12.93 -38.16
CA GLU A 142 -17.41 -12.52 -39.53
C GLU A 142 -17.14 -13.70 -40.48
N VAL A 143 -18.18 -14.48 -40.76
CA VAL A 143 -18.14 -15.60 -41.71
C VAL A 143 -18.09 -15.04 -43.13
N VAL A 144 -16.88 -14.89 -43.67
CA VAL A 144 -16.65 -14.38 -45.04
C VAL A 144 -16.60 -15.52 -46.06
N GLN A 145 -17.24 -15.32 -47.20
CA GLN A 145 -17.02 -16.15 -48.39
C GLN A 145 -15.87 -15.59 -49.22
N VAL A 146 -14.76 -16.34 -49.31
CA VAL A 146 -13.58 -15.90 -50.09
C VAL A 146 -13.86 -15.99 -51.59
N ILE A 147 -13.91 -14.83 -52.25
CA ILE A 147 -14.08 -14.74 -53.71
C ILE A 147 -12.70 -14.67 -54.38
N ARG A 148 -12.22 -15.82 -54.87
CA ARG A 148 -10.92 -15.89 -55.58
C ARG A 148 -10.89 -15.14 -56.92
N ASN A 149 -12.03 -15.03 -57.60
CA ASN A 149 -12.12 -14.35 -58.90
C ASN A 149 -13.06 -13.13 -58.82
N PRO A 150 -12.53 -11.89 -58.88
CA PRO A 150 -13.33 -10.67 -58.73
C PRO A 150 -14.25 -10.37 -59.92
N LEU A 151 -14.01 -10.96 -61.09
CA LEU A 151 -14.89 -10.80 -62.26
C LEU A 151 -16.29 -11.38 -62.00
N LYS A 152 -16.41 -12.31 -61.04
CA LYS A 152 -17.72 -12.86 -60.62
C LYS A 152 -18.62 -11.79 -59.98
N LEU A 153 -18.06 -10.80 -59.29
CA LEU A 153 -18.83 -9.68 -58.73
C LEU A 153 -19.41 -8.79 -59.84
N LYS A 154 -18.69 -8.63 -60.96
CA LYS A 154 -19.16 -7.86 -62.11
C LYS A 154 -20.33 -8.52 -62.85
N ARG A 155 -20.46 -9.85 -62.73
CA ARG A 155 -21.58 -10.62 -63.30
C ARG A 155 -22.82 -10.66 -62.40
N ALA A 156 -22.68 -10.28 -61.13
CA ALA A 156 -23.78 -10.31 -60.17
C ALA A 156 -24.75 -9.12 -60.37
N LYS A 157 -26.03 -9.33 -60.04
CA LYS A 157 -27.06 -8.29 -60.13
C LYS A 157 -26.78 -7.15 -59.14
N LYS A 158 -26.91 -5.90 -59.60
CA LYS A 158 -26.62 -4.67 -58.83
C LYS A 158 -27.32 -4.60 -57.45
N LYS A 159 -28.52 -5.18 -57.28
CA LYS A 159 -29.23 -5.24 -55.99
C LYS A 159 -28.51 -6.10 -54.94
N HIS A 160 -27.87 -7.20 -55.35
CA HIS A 160 -27.12 -8.08 -54.44
C HIS A 160 -25.82 -7.41 -54.01
N LEU A 161 -25.14 -6.69 -54.93
CA LEU A 161 -23.92 -5.94 -54.61
C LEU A 161 -24.13 -4.87 -53.53
N ARG A 162 -25.35 -4.34 -53.37
CA ARG A 162 -25.68 -3.36 -52.32
C ARG A 162 -25.74 -3.96 -50.91
N ARG A 163 -25.92 -5.29 -50.79
CA ARG A 163 -25.99 -6.00 -49.50
C ARG A 163 -24.65 -6.62 -49.09
N ILE A 164 -23.67 -6.64 -50.00
CA ILE A 164 -22.37 -7.26 -49.75
C ILE A 164 -21.45 -6.22 -49.11
N GLU A 165 -20.98 -6.51 -47.91
CA GLU A 165 -19.84 -5.82 -47.30
C GLU A 165 -18.55 -6.48 -47.78
N LYS A 166 -17.56 -5.67 -48.15
CA LYS A 166 -16.27 -6.18 -48.62
C LYS A 166 -15.28 -6.20 -47.46
N ARG A 167 -14.67 -7.35 -47.21
CA ARG A 167 -13.62 -7.53 -46.20
C ARG A 167 -12.37 -8.05 -46.87
N ASP A 168 -11.26 -7.37 -46.63
CA ASP A 168 -9.98 -7.72 -47.25
C ASP A 168 -9.32 -8.86 -46.47
N THR A 169 -9.30 -10.06 -47.05
CA THR A 169 -8.65 -11.26 -46.49
C THR A 169 -7.26 -11.52 -47.09
N LEU A 170 -6.78 -10.62 -47.97
CA LEU A 170 -5.56 -10.80 -48.76
C LEU A 170 -4.32 -10.92 -47.87
N ALA A 171 -4.22 -10.09 -46.83
CA ALA A 171 -3.11 -10.13 -45.88
C ALA A 171 -3.00 -11.48 -45.15
N LEU A 172 -4.13 -12.09 -44.78
CA LEU A 172 -4.14 -13.41 -44.14
C LEU A 172 -3.65 -14.49 -45.11
N LEU A 173 -4.07 -14.41 -46.38
CA LEU A 173 -3.60 -15.33 -47.42
C LEU A 173 -2.10 -15.20 -47.67
N GLN A 174 -1.58 -13.98 -47.79
CA GLN A 174 -0.13 -13.73 -47.96
C GLN A 174 0.67 -14.24 -46.77
N ASN A 175 0.21 -13.98 -45.54
CA ASN A 175 0.86 -14.45 -44.33
C ASN A 175 0.89 -15.99 -44.25
N SER A 176 -0.22 -16.65 -44.58
CA SER A 176 -0.27 -18.13 -44.62
C SER A 176 0.67 -18.72 -45.68
N GLN A 177 0.77 -18.08 -46.86
CA GLN A 177 1.69 -18.51 -47.92
C GLN A 177 3.15 -18.32 -47.52
N ALA A 178 3.48 -17.22 -46.84
CA ALA A 178 4.83 -16.98 -46.34
C ALA A 178 5.24 -18.04 -45.30
N GLN A 179 4.34 -18.40 -44.39
CA GLN A 179 4.56 -19.48 -43.41
C GLN A 179 4.81 -20.83 -44.09
N LEU A 180 3.99 -21.21 -45.08
CA LEU A 180 4.16 -22.46 -45.82
C LEU A 180 5.46 -22.51 -46.61
N LYS A 181 5.91 -21.38 -47.16
CA LYS A 181 7.21 -21.28 -47.85
C LYS A 181 8.37 -21.41 -46.89
N ALA A 182 8.31 -20.74 -45.74
CA ALA A 182 9.32 -20.81 -44.69
C ALA A 182 9.45 -22.23 -44.10
N ALA A 183 8.33 -22.96 -43.97
CA ALA A 183 8.33 -24.34 -43.50
C ALA A 183 8.80 -25.38 -44.54
N LYS A 184 8.92 -24.98 -45.81
CA LYS A 184 9.34 -25.84 -46.92
C LYS A 184 10.83 -25.66 -47.28
N GLN A 185 11.47 -24.63 -46.73
CA GLN A 185 12.93 -24.46 -46.74
C GLN A 185 13.54 -25.12 -45.51
#